data_AF-A0A7X0U6P5-F1
#
_entry.id   AF-A0A7X0U6P5-F1
#
_cell.length_a   1.000
_cell.length_b   1.000
_cell.length_c   1.000
_cell.angle_alpha   90.00
_cell.angle_beta   90.00
_cell.angle_gamma   90.00
#
_symmetry.space_group_name_H-M   'P 1'
#
loop_
_entity.id
_entity.type
_entity.pdbx_description
1 polymer ?
#
loop_
_entity_poly.entity_id
_entity_poly.type
_entity_poly.pdbx_seq_one_letter_code
_entity_poly.pdbx_strand_id
1 'polypeptide(L)' 'MVIGPKGWSREARVAWLAWTCTVAGFFLLNLAIDYFVEGGGQITAVYLTMRPLAYGLFWLVGVMVIRRIMRSKR' A
#
# COMPACT_ATOMS: atom_id res chain seq x y z
N MET A 1 -17.13 15.47 5.20
CA MET A 1 -16.29 15.03 4.06
C MET A 1 -15.98 13.55 4.26
N VAL A 2 -16.54 12.63 3.46
CA VAL A 2 -16.33 11.19 3.68
C VAL A 2 -14.90 10.82 3.26
N ILE A 3 -14.05 10.47 4.23
CA ILE A 3 -12.63 10.10 4.03
C ILE A 3 -12.50 8.59 3.70
N GLY A 4 -13.57 7.80 3.84
CA GLY A 4 -13.55 6.36 3.62
C GLY A 4 -14.16 5.86 2.30
N PRO A 5 -13.85 4.61 1.90
CA PRO A 5 -14.34 3.99 0.66
C PRO A 5 -15.86 3.85 0.60
N LYS A 6 -16.57 3.95 1.74
CA LYS A 6 -18.03 3.97 1.81
C LYS A 6 -18.67 5.05 0.93
N GLY A 7 -18.03 6.19 0.72
CA GLY A 7 -18.53 7.27 -0.14
C GLY A 7 -18.04 7.24 -1.60
N TRP A 8 -17.21 6.27 -1.97
CA TRP A 8 -16.52 6.23 -3.26
C TRP A 8 -17.35 5.50 -4.32
N SER A 9 -17.15 5.86 -5.59
CA SER A 9 -17.73 5.15 -6.73
C SER A 9 -17.21 3.70 -6.81
N ARG A 10 -17.92 2.82 -7.52
CA ARG A 10 -17.52 1.42 -7.71
C ARG A 10 -16.12 1.32 -8.32
N GLU A 11 -15.84 2.10 -9.37
CA GLU A 11 -14.54 2.16 -10.05
C GLU A 11 -13.41 2.49 -9.08
N ALA A 12 -13.63 3.46 -8.19
CA ALA A 12 -12.60 3.88 -7.26
C ALA A 12 -12.37 2.89 -6.13
N ARG A 13 -13.40 2.16 -5.70
CA ARG A 13 -13.23 1.04 -4.78
C ARG A 13 -12.40 -0.08 -5.41
N VAL A 14 -12.63 -0.36 -6.69
CA VAL A 14 -11.83 -1.35 -7.45
C VAL A 14 -10.38 -0.87 -7.59
N ALA A 15 -10.15 0.38 -7.97
CA ALA A 15 -8.80 0.95 -8.06
C ALA A 15 -8.08 0.94 -6.71
N TRP A 16 -8.79 1.25 -5.63
CA TRP A 16 -8.27 1.20 -4.27
C TRP A 16 -7.90 -0.23 -3.83
N LEU A 17 -8.75 -1.22 -4.12
CA LEU A 17 -8.47 -2.63 -3.84
C LEU A 17 -7.26 -3.10 -4.64
N ALA A 18 -7.23 -2.82 -5.94
CA ALA A 18 -6.10 -3.17 -6.80
C ALA A 18 -4.79 -2.57 -6.27
N TRP A 19 -4.80 -1.29 -5.91
CA TRP A 19 -3.65 -0.61 -5.32
C TRP A 19 -3.21 -1.25 -4.00
N THR A 20 -4.17 -1.56 -3.12
CA THR A 20 -3.89 -2.20 -1.84
C THR A 20 -3.24 -3.58 -2.05
N CYS A 21 -3.76 -4.38 -2.98
CA CYS A 21 -3.16 -5.67 -3.36
C CYS A 21 -1.76 -5.51 -3.93
N THR A 22 -1.51 -4.51 -4.78
CA THR A 22 -0.17 -4.25 -5.32
C THR A 22 0.82 -3.92 -4.23
N VAL A 23 0.50 -2.99 -3.32
CA VAL A 23 1.40 -2.60 -2.23
C VAL A 23 1.66 -3.77 -1.28
N ALA A 24 0.60 -4.48 -0.87
CA ALA A 24 0.74 -5.63 0.02
C ALA A 24 1.55 -6.77 -0.62
N GLY A 25 1.28 -7.07 -1.90
CA GLY A 25 2.03 -8.07 -2.65
C GLY A 25 3.51 -7.71 -2.79
N PHE A 26 3.82 -6.46 -3.11
CA PHE A 26 5.20 -5.99 -3.19
C PHE A 26 5.93 -6.09 -1.84
N PHE A 27 5.26 -5.71 -0.75
CA PHE A 27 5.81 -5.83 0.60
C PHE A 27 6.15 -7.29 0.94
N LEU A 28 5.20 -8.21 0.71
CA LEU A 28 5.41 -9.64 0.97
C LEU A 28 6.50 -10.24 0.10
N LEU A 29 6.55 -9.87 -1.19
CA LEU A 29 7.59 -10.33 -2.10
C LEU A 29 8.98 -9.87 -1.65
N ASN A 30 9.12 -8.60 -1.29
CA ASN A 30 10.39 -8.07 -0.79
C ASN A 30 10.78 -8.80 0.50
N LEU A 31 9.85 -8.93 1.47
CA LEU A 31 10.09 -9.65 2.71
C LEU A 31 10.56 -11.10 2.47
N ALA A 32 9.95 -11.79 1.49
CA ALA A 32 10.37 -13.14 1.12
C ALA A 32 11.79 -13.13 0.53
N ILE A 33 12.12 -12.22 -0.37
CA ILE A 33 13.47 -12.08 -0.95
C ILE A 33 14.49 -11.86 0.17
N ASP A 34 14.23 -10.94 1.08
CA ASP A 34 15.19 -10.64 2.16
C ASP A 34 15.38 -11.86 3.07
N TYR A 35 14.30 -12.59 3.38
CA TYR A 35 14.37 -13.82 4.18
C TYR A 35 15.26 -14.88 3.53
N PHE A 36 15.15 -15.06 2.21
CA PHE A 36 15.94 -16.06 1.46
C PHE A 36 17.37 -15.60 1.16
N VAL A 37 17.63 -14.30 1.01
CA VAL A 37 18.93 -13.76 0.57
C VAL A 37 19.81 -13.34 1.75
N GLU A 38 19.26 -12.60 2.72
CA GLU A 38 20.02 -12.03 3.85
C GLU A 38 20.03 -12.97 5.08
N GLY A 39 19.16 -13.98 5.08
CA GLY A 39 18.97 -14.92 6.17
C GLY A 39 18.11 -14.32 7.29
N GLY A 40 17.18 -15.11 7.84
CA GLY A 40 16.18 -14.64 8.80
C GLY A 40 16.71 -13.95 10.07
N GLY A 41 18.01 -14.10 10.39
CA GLY A 41 18.68 -13.42 11.51
C GLY A 41 19.00 -11.94 11.26
N GLN A 42 19.03 -11.47 10.01
CA GLN A 42 19.27 -10.06 9.67
C GLN A 42 17.98 -9.23 9.56
N ILE A 43 16.81 -9.88 9.62
CA ILE A 43 15.51 -9.20 9.71
C ILE A 43 15.38 -8.60 11.12
N THR A 44 15.98 -7.44 11.32
CA THR A 44 15.97 -6.72 12.59
C THR A 44 14.60 -6.10 12.87
N ALA A 45 14.32 -5.77 14.14
CA ALA A 45 13.09 -5.08 14.53
C ALA A 45 12.89 -3.74 13.78
N VAL A 46 13.98 -3.04 13.45
CA VAL A 46 13.98 -1.80 12.66
C VAL A 46 13.54 -2.07 11.22
N TYR A 47 13.97 -3.19 10.65
CA TYR A 47 13.55 -3.63 9.32
C TYR A 47 12.04 -3.88 9.25
N LEU A 48 11.52 -4.58 10.27
CA LEU A 48 10.11 -4.91 10.42
C LEU A 48 9.22 -3.71 10.79
N THR A 49 9.80 -2.56 11.14
CA THR A 49 9.04 -1.32 11.41
C THR A 49 9.18 -0.31 10.26
N MET A 50 10.39 -0.06 9.77
CA MET A 50 10.61 0.96 8.74
C MET A 50 10.03 0.59 7.37
N ARG A 51 10.15 -0.68 6.94
CA ARG A 51 9.59 -1.11 5.66
C ARG A 51 8.06 -1.00 5.64
N PRO A 52 7.30 -1.56 6.61
CA PRO A 52 5.85 -1.38 6.64
C PRO A 52 5.41 0.08 6.67
N LEU A 53 6.15 0.96 7.37
CA LEU A 53 5.88 2.40 7.37
C LEU A 53 6.08 3.02 5.98
N ALA A 54 7.15 2.68 5.27
CA ALA A 54 7.41 3.15 3.91
C ALA A 54 6.32 2.68 2.92
N TYR A 55 5.93 1.40 2.97
CA TYR A 55 4.84 0.88 2.15
C TYR A 55 3.49 1.50 2.53
N GLY A 56 3.26 1.80 3.82
CA GLY A 56 2.09 2.52 4.30
C GLY A 56 2.01 3.95 3.75
N LEU A 57 3.14 4.67 3.71
CA LEU A 57 3.23 6.00 3.08
C LEU A 57 2.94 5.91 1.58
N PHE A 58 3.53 4.93 0.89
CA PHE A 58 3.28 4.72 -0.52
C PHE A 58 1.80 4.39 -0.79
N TRP A 59 1.21 3.55 0.05
CA TRP A 59 -0.22 3.25 0.00
C TRP A 59 -1.06 4.53 0.13
N LEU A 60 -0.78 5.37 1.12
CA LEU A 60 -1.48 6.64 1.33
C LEU A 60 -1.37 7.58 0.12
N VAL A 61 -0.19 7.67 -0.50
CA VAL A 61 -0.01 8.46 -1.73
C VAL A 61 -0.93 7.96 -2.84
N GLY A 62 -0.99 6.65 -3.10
CA GLY A 62 -1.89 6.11 -4.12
C GLY A 62 -3.37 6.33 -3.78
N VAL A 63 -3.77 6.22 -2.50
CA VAL A 63 -5.13 6.57 -2.04
C VAL A 63 -5.45 8.04 -2.35
N MET A 64 -4.51 8.97 -2.10
CA MET A 64 -4.68 10.39 -2.42
C MET A 64 -4.79 10.64 -3.93
N VAL A 65 -4.00 9.93 -4.75
CA VAL A 65 -4.06 10.01 -6.21
C VAL A 65 -5.41 9.54 -6.74
N ILE A 66 -5.89 8.37 -6.30
CA ILE A 66 -7.21 7.84 -6.68
C ILE A 66 -8.31 8.84 -6.30
N ARG A 67 -8.22 9.42 -5.10
CA ARG A 67 -9.17 10.44 -4.63
C ARG A 67 -9.13 11.71 -5.48
N ARG A 68 -7.94 12.17 -5.89
CA ARG A 68 -7.77 13.35 -6.75
C ARG A 68 -8.37 13.13 -8.14
N ILE A 69 -8.07 11.99 -8.75
CA ILE A 69 -8.58 11.63 -10.08
C ILE A 69 -10.11 11.58 -10.07
N MET A 70 -10.70 10.99 -9.03
CA MET A 70 -12.16 10.97 -8.88
C MET A 70 -12.79 12.36 -8.77
N ARG A 71 -12.18 13.28 -8.01
CA ARG A 71 -12.70 14.65 -7.87
C ARG A 71 -12.64 15.41 -9.19
N SER A 72 -11.65 15.14 -10.03
CA SER A 72 -11.51 15.77 -11.35
C SER A 72 -12.53 15.27 -12.37
N LYS A 73 -13.19 14.12 -12.12
CA LYS A 73 -14.21 13.54 -13.00
C LYS A 73 -15.65 13.92 -12.61
N ARG A 74 -15.84 14.63 -11.50
CA ARG A 74 -17.12 15.23 -11.09
C ARG A 74 -17.21 16.64 -11.61
#